data_AF-A0A521G428-F1
#
_entry.id   AF-A0A521G428-F1
#
_cell.length_a   1.000
_cell.length_b   1.000
_cell.length_c   1.000
_cell.angle_alpha   90.00
_cell.angle_beta   90.00
_cell.angle_gamma   90.00
#
_symmetry.space_group_name_H-M   'P 1'
#
loop_
_entity.id
_entity.type
_entity.pdbx_description
1 polymer ?
#
loop_
_entity_poly.entity_id
_entity_poly.type
_entity_poly.pdbx_seq_one_letter_code
_entity_poly.pdbx_strand_id
1 'polypeptide(L)'
;MPAPRKSFRILAALPFILLLIGYLVYQERQTERPEQIEVTTAGFLEMCLSCHKDEKPDPAHAAQMIGCSPCHLGDATAIDKDKAHKNMVLNPGDLRVVEKTCGTEGCHPADVHKVKNSLMATNRGILSTLLYYWGERDTQHAGITVEQLLKSGENSLALDYFRKLCATCHLWKQKNDLPDKPELKFFNEKGGGCSACHYIPAKGDQRSTVTSFEDKKSEGKKPHPLISKKVPDENCIRCHNRSGRIGISYTGLFEGEGYGTPYEKGGPSSKKLPGGRFYLEIAEDVHHKKGMSCIDCHTREEIMGDGTQYTHYEEQLEISCAGCHTAEPGLTRKGRKVTNIKKEKDSFVLTGRNDGQVRPLKPPKQDACAYPGHKRLSCESCHATWVPQCYGCHVKRDMSDTDLDKLSLQETPGWWKEGRSYIRYEQPMLGVWKDKVVIVTPGCQDVVTLIDKNGKVEGGFNRFTMAAINPHTTQAQGRPCADCHTSTKTVGLGQGTVTKKNGKWEFYPVGQGVETLKGRTVPLDAFVTIDGQQLQHGSRPDLRPFNAEELRRILRVGLCLQCHKRYDDPAYKDYDGKRICPKYQEP
;
A
#
# COMPACT_ATOMS: atom_id res chain seq x y z
N MET A 1 -81.75 -39.65 -0.01
CA MET A 1 -81.73 -38.26 -0.51
C MET A 1 -80.34 -37.66 -0.30
N PRO A 2 -79.49 -37.46 -1.32
CA PRO A 2 -78.24 -36.74 -1.19
C PRO A 2 -78.41 -35.27 -1.60
N ALA A 3 -78.02 -34.34 -0.71
CA ALA A 3 -78.11 -32.90 -0.92
C ALA A 3 -77.03 -32.37 -1.89
N PRO A 4 -77.32 -31.37 -2.74
CA PRO A 4 -76.38 -30.84 -3.72
C PRO A 4 -75.42 -29.82 -3.07
N ARG A 5 -74.37 -30.29 -2.38
CA ARG A 5 -73.39 -29.42 -1.71
C ARG A 5 -72.28 -28.85 -2.62
N LYS A 6 -72.27 -29.15 -3.93
CA LYS A 6 -71.20 -28.69 -4.84
C LYS A 6 -71.45 -27.31 -5.48
N SER A 7 -72.70 -26.89 -5.66
CA SER A 7 -73.03 -25.66 -6.43
C SER A 7 -72.82 -24.35 -5.66
N PHE A 8 -72.87 -24.38 -4.32
CA PHE A 8 -72.73 -23.18 -3.48
C PHE A 8 -71.29 -22.67 -3.34
N ARG A 9 -70.29 -23.55 -3.52
CA ARG A 9 -68.86 -23.17 -3.46
C ARG A 9 -68.39 -22.39 -4.70
N ILE A 10 -69.04 -22.60 -5.84
CA ILE A 10 -68.70 -21.94 -7.11
C ILE A 10 -69.25 -20.50 -7.13
N LEU A 11 -70.46 -20.28 -6.61
CA LEU A 11 -71.07 -18.95 -6.50
C LEU A 11 -70.35 -18.03 -5.50
N ALA A 12 -69.78 -18.58 -4.43
CA ALA A 12 -68.99 -17.81 -3.46
C ALA A 12 -67.59 -17.42 -3.98
N ALA A 13 -67.04 -18.16 -4.95
CA ALA A 13 -65.74 -17.86 -5.55
C ALA A 13 -65.80 -16.83 -6.69
N LEU A 14 -66.97 -16.67 -7.32
CA LEU A 14 -67.17 -15.78 -8.48
C LEU A 14 -66.77 -14.31 -8.24
N PRO A 15 -67.15 -13.67 -7.11
CA PRO A 15 -66.76 -12.28 -6.83
C PRO A 15 -65.24 -12.15 -6.65
N PHE A 16 -64.62 -13.16 -6.04
CA PHE A 16 -63.18 -13.19 -5.82
C PHE A 16 -62.42 -13.33 -7.15
N ILE A 17 -62.92 -14.17 -8.05
CA ILE A 17 -62.38 -14.32 -9.41
C ILE A 17 -62.54 -13.02 -10.20
N LEU A 18 -63.70 -12.36 -10.14
CA LEU A 18 -63.92 -11.09 -10.84
C LEU A 18 -63.05 -9.95 -10.29
N LEU A 19 -62.85 -9.89 -8.96
CA LEU A 19 -61.90 -8.96 -8.34
C LEU A 19 -60.46 -9.26 -8.77
N LEU A 20 -60.08 -10.53 -8.83
CA LEU A 20 -58.75 -10.94 -9.29
C LEU A 20 -58.53 -10.57 -10.77
N ILE A 21 -59.51 -10.82 -11.63
CA ILE A 21 -59.47 -10.43 -13.04
C ILE A 21 -59.40 -8.91 -13.17
N GLY A 22 -60.23 -8.16 -12.44
CA GLY A 22 -60.19 -6.70 -12.43
C GLY A 22 -58.84 -6.16 -11.98
N TYR A 23 -58.24 -6.77 -10.95
CA TYR A 23 -56.90 -6.44 -10.48
C TYR A 23 -55.82 -6.75 -11.52
N LEU A 24 -55.89 -7.90 -12.20
CA LEU A 24 -54.93 -8.28 -13.25
C LEU A 24 -55.05 -7.35 -14.47
N VAL A 25 -56.27 -6.98 -14.88
CA VAL A 25 -56.50 -6.02 -15.97
C VAL A 25 -55.99 -4.62 -15.59
N TYR A 26 -56.19 -4.21 -14.34
CA TYR A 26 -55.65 -2.95 -13.83
C TYR A 26 -54.12 -2.94 -13.83
N GLN A 27 -53.49 -4.01 -13.35
CA GLN A 27 -52.04 -4.21 -13.39
C GLN A 27 -51.50 -4.20 -14.84
N GLU A 28 -52.12 -4.93 -15.75
CA GLU A 28 -51.68 -4.99 -17.15
C GLU A 28 -51.79 -3.63 -17.84
N ARG A 29 -52.86 -2.85 -17.56
CA ARG A 29 -53.01 -1.49 -18.11
C ARG A 29 -52.01 -0.47 -17.54
N GLN A 30 -51.52 -0.68 -16.33
CA GLN A 30 -50.53 0.18 -15.68
C GLN A 30 -49.08 -0.20 -16.05
N THR A 31 -48.87 -1.36 -16.70
CA THR A 31 -47.52 -1.83 -17.05
C THR A 31 -47.08 -1.23 -18.38
N GLU A 32 -46.21 -0.23 -18.33
CA GLU A 32 -45.54 0.30 -19.53
C GLU A 32 -44.49 -0.70 -20.02
N ARG A 33 -44.78 -1.39 -21.13
CA ARG A 33 -43.86 -2.34 -21.75
C ARG A 33 -43.02 -1.63 -22.82
N PRO A 34 -41.70 -1.87 -22.89
CA PRO A 34 -40.89 -1.34 -23.99
C PRO A 34 -41.36 -1.93 -25.33
N GLU A 35 -41.30 -1.13 -26.39
CA GLU A 35 -41.73 -1.53 -27.74
C GLU A 35 -40.91 -2.71 -28.30
N GLN A 36 -39.69 -2.90 -27.79
CA GLN A 36 -38.78 -3.95 -28.23
C GLN A 36 -38.17 -4.66 -27.01
N ILE A 37 -37.93 -5.96 -27.19
CA ILE A 37 -37.14 -6.75 -26.24
C ILE A 37 -35.68 -6.39 -26.46
N GLU A 38 -35.03 -5.91 -25.41
CA GLU A 38 -33.63 -5.50 -25.46
C GLU A 38 -32.74 -6.73 -25.33
N VAL A 39 -31.87 -6.96 -26.31
CA VAL A 39 -30.94 -8.08 -26.36
C VAL A 39 -29.55 -7.53 -26.66
N THR A 40 -28.53 -8.04 -25.98
CA THR A 40 -27.15 -7.69 -26.29
C THR A 40 -26.75 -8.20 -27.67
N THR A 41 -25.67 -7.64 -28.22
CA THR A 41 -25.08 -8.08 -29.49
C THR A 41 -24.63 -9.54 -29.45
N ALA A 42 -24.35 -10.07 -28.26
CA ALA A 42 -24.02 -11.48 -28.04
C ALA A 42 -25.25 -12.39 -27.89
N GLY A 43 -26.48 -11.85 -27.98
CA GLY A 43 -27.73 -12.61 -27.96
C GLY A 43 -28.33 -12.83 -26.56
N PHE A 44 -27.84 -12.13 -25.53
CA PHE A 44 -28.37 -12.27 -24.17
C PHE A 44 -29.49 -11.24 -23.93
N LEU A 45 -30.60 -11.69 -23.35
CA LEU A 45 -31.70 -10.81 -22.93
C LEU A 45 -31.21 -9.84 -21.85
N GLU A 46 -31.40 -8.54 -22.05
CA GLU A 46 -30.95 -7.50 -21.12
C GLU A 46 -31.92 -6.31 -21.09
N MET A 47 -33.01 -6.49 -20.34
CA MET A 47 -34.05 -5.47 -20.19
C MET A 47 -33.60 -4.24 -19.41
N CYS A 48 -32.44 -4.26 -18.72
CA CYS A 48 -31.88 -3.05 -18.11
C CYS A 48 -31.69 -1.93 -19.14
N LEU A 49 -31.35 -2.27 -20.38
CA LEU A 49 -31.13 -1.31 -21.48
C LEU A 49 -32.42 -0.59 -21.91
N SER A 50 -33.59 -1.11 -21.55
CA SER A 50 -34.87 -0.45 -21.86
C SER A 50 -35.02 0.87 -21.07
N CYS A 51 -34.44 0.94 -19.88
CA CYS A 51 -34.46 2.11 -18.99
C CYS A 51 -33.10 2.83 -18.91
N HIS A 52 -31.97 2.11 -19.00
CA HIS A 52 -30.62 2.64 -18.81
C HIS A 52 -29.85 2.81 -20.13
N LYS A 53 -30.37 3.67 -21.02
CA LYS A 53 -29.81 3.89 -22.37
C LYS A 53 -28.57 4.78 -22.41
N ASP A 54 -28.40 5.63 -21.40
CA ASP A 54 -27.34 6.64 -21.38
C ASP A 54 -26.06 6.18 -20.67
N GLU A 55 -26.06 4.99 -20.06
CA GLU A 55 -24.91 4.51 -19.30
C GLU A 55 -23.79 4.06 -20.25
N LYS A 56 -22.59 4.58 -20.00
CA LYS A 56 -21.42 4.43 -20.88
C LYS A 56 -20.26 3.80 -20.11
N PRO A 57 -20.27 2.47 -19.91
CA PRO A 57 -19.12 1.76 -19.39
C PRO A 57 -17.94 1.86 -20.36
N ASP A 58 -16.77 1.37 -19.94
CA ASP A 58 -15.60 1.39 -20.82
C ASP A 58 -15.78 0.48 -22.04
N PRO A 59 -15.04 0.72 -23.14
CA PRO A 59 -15.23 -0.05 -24.38
C PRO A 59 -15.01 -1.56 -24.24
N ALA A 60 -14.19 -2.02 -23.29
CA ALA A 60 -13.98 -3.45 -23.08
C ALA A 60 -15.17 -4.11 -22.37
N HIS A 61 -15.99 -3.32 -21.69
CA HIS A 61 -17.20 -3.74 -20.98
C HIS A 61 -18.47 -3.06 -21.51
N ALA A 62 -18.54 -2.82 -22.83
CA ALA A 62 -19.67 -2.13 -23.45
C ALA A 62 -21.01 -2.81 -23.10
N ALA A 63 -21.99 -2.02 -22.63
CA ALA A 63 -23.28 -2.53 -22.18
C ALA A 63 -24.05 -3.25 -23.31
N GLN A 64 -23.90 -2.80 -24.55
CA GLN A 64 -24.51 -3.45 -25.73
C GLN A 64 -23.90 -4.82 -26.06
N MET A 65 -22.71 -5.13 -25.54
CA MET A 65 -22.03 -6.42 -25.78
C MET A 65 -22.25 -7.37 -24.61
N ILE A 66 -21.98 -6.92 -23.39
CA ILE A 66 -21.98 -7.76 -22.18
C ILE A 66 -23.33 -7.71 -21.47
N GLY A 67 -24.00 -6.56 -21.47
CA GLY A 67 -25.15 -6.30 -20.61
C GLY A 67 -24.76 -5.75 -19.24
N CYS A 68 -25.76 -5.38 -18.46
CA CYS A 68 -25.60 -4.78 -17.13
C CYS A 68 -25.57 -5.86 -16.04
N SER A 69 -26.43 -6.87 -16.19
CA SER A 69 -26.67 -7.93 -15.21
C SER A 69 -25.46 -8.86 -14.96
N PRO A 70 -24.54 -9.14 -15.90
CA PRO A 70 -23.35 -9.92 -15.56
C PRO A 70 -22.42 -9.23 -14.56
N CYS A 71 -22.44 -7.90 -14.51
CA CYS A 71 -21.70 -7.11 -13.53
C CYS A 71 -22.55 -6.87 -12.28
N HIS A 72 -23.73 -6.29 -12.46
CA HIS A 72 -24.54 -5.81 -11.36
C HIS A 72 -25.53 -6.83 -10.79
N LEU A 73 -25.58 -8.04 -11.33
CA LEU A 73 -26.60 -9.04 -11.02
C LEU A 73 -28.01 -8.46 -11.29
N GLY A 74 -29.02 -8.90 -10.54
CA GLY A 74 -30.41 -8.53 -10.79
C GLY A 74 -31.11 -9.45 -11.79
N ASP A 75 -32.36 -9.11 -12.11
CA ASP A 75 -33.18 -9.85 -13.06
C ASP A 75 -33.20 -9.12 -14.42
N ALA A 76 -32.36 -9.60 -15.34
CA ALA A 76 -32.22 -9.06 -16.70
C ALA A 76 -33.49 -9.21 -17.56
N THR A 77 -34.50 -9.97 -17.10
CA THR A 77 -35.73 -10.24 -17.83
C THR A 77 -36.89 -9.36 -17.36
N ALA A 78 -36.75 -8.75 -16.18
CA ALA A 78 -37.78 -7.90 -15.60
C ALA A 78 -37.71 -6.47 -16.14
N ILE A 79 -38.87 -5.92 -16.47
CA ILE A 79 -39.06 -4.50 -16.84
C ILE A 79 -39.53 -3.65 -15.67
N ASP A 80 -40.08 -4.30 -14.64
CA ASP A 80 -40.46 -3.63 -13.39
C ASP A 80 -39.19 -3.30 -12.59
N LYS A 81 -39.12 -2.05 -12.12
CA LYS A 81 -37.95 -1.53 -11.41
C LYS A 81 -37.58 -2.39 -10.20
N ASP A 82 -38.53 -2.69 -9.33
CA ASP A 82 -38.23 -3.36 -8.06
C ASP A 82 -37.84 -4.83 -8.27
N LYS A 83 -38.46 -5.49 -9.27
CA LYS A 83 -38.08 -6.85 -9.69
C LYS A 83 -36.69 -6.87 -10.33
N ALA A 84 -36.41 -5.98 -11.28
CA ALA A 84 -35.13 -5.92 -11.98
C ALA A 84 -33.96 -5.66 -11.01
N HIS A 85 -34.15 -4.73 -10.07
CA HIS A 85 -33.10 -4.36 -9.11
C HIS A 85 -32.95 -5.33 -7.93
N LYS A 86 -33.80 -6.36 -7.82
CA LYS A 86 -33.75 -7.31 -6.72
C LYS A 86 -32.43 -8.10 -6.75
N ASN A 87 -31.71 -8.08 -5.63
CA ASN A 87 -30.38 -8.72 -5.47
C ASN A 87 -29.26 -8.13 -6.34
N MET A 88 -29.42 -6.91 -6.87
CA MET A 88 -28.32 -6.23 -7.54
C MET A 88 -27.18 -5.90 -6.58
N VAL A 89 -25.97 -5.88 -7.12
CA VAL A 89 -24.75 -5.46 -6.44
C VAL A 89 -24.25 -4.15 -7.05
N LEU A 90 -23.97 -3.17 -6.20
CA LEU A 90 -23.48 -1.87 -6.66
C LEU A 90 -22.01 -1.93 -7.11
N ASN A 91 -21.18 -2.69 -6.40
CA ASN A 91 -19.77 -2.88 -6.73
C ASN A 91 -19.50 -4.32 -7.20
N PRO A 92 -19.42 -4.58 -8.52
CA PRO A 92 -19.13 -5.91 -9.04
C PRO A 92 -17.74 -6.42 -8.65
N GLY A 93 -16.79 -5.53 -8.34
CA GLY A 93 -15.42 -5.92 -8.02
C GLY A 93 -15.20 -6.42 -6.59
N ASP A 94 -16.21 -6.34 -5.72
CA ASP A 94 -16.07 -6.70 -4.31
C ASP A 94 -15.77 -8.20 -4.13
N LEU A 95 -14.73 -8.52 -3.36
CA LEU A 95 -14.24 -9.90 -3.21
C LEU A 95 -15.27 -10.89 -2.63
N ARG A 96 -16.35 -10.39 -2.00
CA ARG A 96 -17.46 -11.21 -1.49
C ARG A 96 -18.39 -11.72 -2.58
N VAL A 97 -18.48 -11.00 -3.71
CA VAL A 97 -19.41 -11.33 -4.82
C VAL A 97 -18.69 -11.55 -6.14
N VAL A 98 -17.39 -11.25 -6.22
CA VAL A 98 -16.59 -11.25 -7.46
C VAL A 98 -16.66 -12.57 -8.24
N GLU A 99 -16.85 -13.70 -7.57
CA GLU A 99 -17.02 -15.02 -8.20
C GLU A 99 -18.27 -15.11 -9.08
N LYS A 100 -19.31 -14.33 -8.77
CA LYS A 100 -20.57 -14.24 -9.52
C LYS A 100 -20.57 -13.13 -10.57
N THR A 101 -19.53 -12.31 -10.62
CA THR A 101 -19.42 -11.15 -11.52
C THR A 101 -18.18 -11.28 -12.40
N CYS A 102 -17.05 -10.68 -12.02
CA CYS A 102 -15.81 -10.67 -12.78
C CYS A 102 -15.20 -12.08 -12.94
N GLY A 103 -15.45 -12.97 -11.98
CA GLY A 103 -14.91 -14.33 -11.91
C GLY A 103 -15.71 -15.38 -12.67
N THR A 104 -16.76 -14.99 -13.38
CA THR A 104 -17.57 -15.91 -14.18
C THR A 104 -16.80 -16.42 -15.40
N GLU A 105 -17.23 -17.56 -15.94
CA GLU A 105 -16.68 -18.10 -17.17
C GLU A 105 -16.83 -17.10 -18.33
N GLY A 106 -15.83 -17.01 -19.19
CA GLY A 106 -15.77 -15.99 -20.25
C GLY A 106 -15.26 -14.60 -19.80
N CYS A 107 -15.08 -14.37 -18.49
CA CYS A 107 -14.56 -13.11 -17.94
C CYS A 107 -13.12 -13.27 -17.40
N HIS A 108 -12.94 -13.15 -16.09
CA HIS A 108 -11.65 -13.19 -15.38
C HIS A 108 -11.59 -14.29 -14.28
N PRO A 109 -12.00 -15.54 -14.55
CA PRO A 109 -12.10 -16.58 -13.52
C PRO A 109 -10.75 -16.91 -12.87
N ALA A 110 -9.66 -16.87 -13.65
CA ALA A 110 -8.32 -17.17 -13.17
C ALA A 110 -7.74 -16.11 -12.22
N ASP A 111 -8.28 -14.89 -12.23
CA ASP A 111 -7.72 -13.77 -11.47
C ASP A 111 -8.29 -13.67 -10.05
N VAL A 112 -9.52 -14.14 -9.84
CA VAL A 112 -10.19 -14.06 -8.54
C VAL A 112 -9.36 -14.77 -7.47
N HIS A 113 -8.92 -15.99 -7.76
CA HIS A 113 -8.10 -16.77 -6.83
C HIS A 113 -6.76 -16.09 -6.55
N LYS A 114 -6.12 -15.53 -7.57
CA LYS A 114 -4.85 -14.78 -7.43
C LYS A 114 -5.02 -13.59 -6.50
N VAL A 115 -6.03 -12.75 -6.75
CA VAL A 115 -6.28 -11.53 -5.97
C VAL A 115 -6.59 -11.87 -4.52
N LYS A 116 -7.47 -12.85 -4.27
CA LYS A 116 -7.80 -13.29 -2.90
C LYS A 116 -6.57 -13.79 -2.12
N ASN A 117 -5.59 -14.37 -2.80
CA ASN A 117 -4.34 -14.86 -2.19
C ASN A 117 -3.23 -13.81 -2.09
N SER A 118 -3.38 -12.65 -2.73
CA SER A 118 -2.39 -11.57 -2.67
C SER A 118 -2.22 -11.00 -1.25
N LEU A 119 -1.04 -10.43 -0.96
CA LEU A 119 -0.78 -9.74 0.31
C LEU A 119 -1.72 -8.54 0.56
N MET A 120 -2.20 -7.87 -0.48
CA MET A 120 -3.16 -6.75 -0.32
C MET A 120 -4.56 -7.22 0.08
N ALA A 121 -4.98 -8.43 -0.34
CA ALA A 121 -6.24 -9.00 0.13
C ALA A 121 -6.07 -9.61 1.52
N THR A 122 -5.04 -10.40 1.72
CA THR A 122 -4.88 -11.18 2.95
C THR A 122 -4.32 -10.37 4.12
N ASN A 123 -3.50 -9.34 3.86
CA ASN A 123 -2.70 -8.60 4.84
C ASN A 123 -1.85 -9.49 5.77
N ARG A 124 -1.54 -10.72 5.36
CA ARG A 124 -0.78 -11.71 6.14
C ARG A 124 0.54 -11.16 6.68
N GLY A 125 1.26 -10.40 5.85
CA GLY A 125 2.53 -9.79 6.24
C GLY A 125 2.39 -8.78 7.37
N ILE A 126 1.37 -7.92 7.34
CA ILE A 126 1.09 -6.93 8.40
C ILE A 126 0.67 -7.66 9.68
N LEU A 127 -0.31 -8.55 9.57
CA LEU A 127 -0.88 -9.28 10.71
C LEU A 127 0.19 -10.13 11.41
N SER A 128 0.93 -10.93 10.65
CA SER A 128 1.96 -11.81 11.23
C SER A 128 3.12 -11.03 11.84
N THR A 129 3.51 -9.91 11.22
CA THR A 129 4.58 -9.06 11.76
C THR A 129 4.15 -8.40 13.07
N LEU A 130 2.94 -7.84 13.11
CA LEU A 130 2.42 -7.17 14.30
C LEU A 130 2.25 -8.15 15.47
N LEU A 131 1.62 -9.29 15.23
CA LEU A 131 1.44 -10.35 16.23
C LEU A 131 2.78 -10.81 16.82
N TYR A 132 3.79 -11.01 15.97
CA TYR A 132 5.13 -11.38 16.41
C TYR A 132 5.82 -10.26 17.21
N TYR A 133 5.76 -9.01 16.73
CA TYR A 133 6.40 -7.88 17.40
C TYR A 133 5.81 -7.59 18.77
N TRP A 134 4.51 -7.80 18.94
CA TRP A 134 3.82 -7.59 20.21
C TRP A 134 3.83 -8.84 21.11
N GLY A 135 4.56 -9.89 20.72
CA GLY A 135 4.76 -11.09 21.53
C GLY A 135 3.56 -12.02 21.63
N GLU A 136 2.56 -11.86 20.76
CA GLU A 136 1.38 -12.73 20.72
C GLU A 136 1.62 -14.01 19.88
N ARG A 137 2.72 -14.05 19.11
CA ARG A 137 3.17 -15.22 18.34
C ARG A 137 4.69 -15.33 18.37
N ASP A 138 5.19 -16.56 18.36
CA ASP A 138 6.64 -16.84 18.39
C ASP A 138 7.32 -16.69 17.01
N THR A 139 6.53 -16.64 15.94
CA THR A 139 7.04 -16.53 14.56
C THR A 139 6.29 -15.47 13.76
N GLN A 140 6.92 -14.97 12.71
CA GLN A 140 6.27 -14.08 11.74
C GLN A 140 5.42 -14.84 10.69
N HIS A 141 4.99 -16.07 10.99
CA HIS A 141 4.15 -16.91 10.12
C HIS A 141 2.83 -17.27 10.81
N ALA A 142 2.03 -16.26 11.16
CA ALA A 142 0.79 -16.46 11.92
C ALA A 142 -0.31 -17.17 11.12
N GLY A 143 -0.20 -17.24 9.79
CA GLY A 143 -1.18 -17.91 8.93
C GLY A 143 -2.56 -17.23 8.85
N ILE A 144 -2.71 -16.08 9.51
CA ILE A 144 -3.97 -15.35 9.63
C ILE A 144 -4.16 -14.34 8.49
N THR A 145 -5.40 -14.24 8.01
CA THR A 145 -5.81 -13.36 6.92
C THR A 145 -6.96 -12.46 7.34
N VAL A 146 -7.13 -11.32 6.66
CA VAL A 146 -8.29 -10.44 6.88
C VAL A 146 -9.62 -11.16 6.61
N GLU A 147 -9.68 -12.04 5.61
CA GLU A 147 -10.90 -12.81 5.35
C GLU A 147 -11.27 -13.70 6.54
N GLN A 148 -10.29 -14.36 7.16
CA GLN A 148 -10.51 -15.14 8.38
C GLN A 148 -10.98 -14.25 9.53
N LEU A 149 -10.35 -13.09 9.76
CA LEU A 149 -10.76 -12.14 10.81
C LEU A 149 -12.20 -11.64 10.62
N LEU A 150 -12.62 -11.39 9.37
CA LEU A 150 -13.99 -11.00 9.03
C LEU A 150 -15.00 -12.11 9.34
N LYS A 151 -14.62 -13.38 9.20
CA LYS A 151 -15.49 -14.54 9.45
C LYS A 151 -15.52 -14.97 10.92
N SER A 152 -14.37 -14.98 11.59
CA SER A 152 -14.23 -15.50 12.95
C SER A 152 -14.52 -14.45 14.02
N GLY A 153 -14.32 -13.17 13.73
CA GLY A 153 -14.35 -12.12 14.74
C GLY A 153 -13.19 -12.20 15.74
N GLU A 154 -12.16 -13.01 15.47
CA GLU A 154 -11.00 -13.18 16.35
C GLU A 154 -10.36 -11.82 16.68
N ASN A 155 -10.01 -11.66 17.95
CA ASN A 155 -9.43 -10.42 18.47
C ASN A 155 -8.39 -10.70 19.56
N SER A 156 -7.45 -9.78 19.70
CA SER A 156 -6.33 -9.76 20.65
C SER A 156 -5.83 -8.32 20.78
N LEU A 157 -4.80 -8.04 21.57
CA LEU A 157 -4.31 -6.66 21.69
C LEU A 157 -3.76 -6.13 20.35
N ALA A 158 -2.94 -6.93 19.67
CA ALA A 158 -2.41 -6.63 18.34
C ALA A 158 -3.50 -6.61 17.26
N LEU A 159 -4.42 -7.58 17.26
CA LEU A 159 -5.51 -7.60 16.28
C LEU A 159 -6.48 -6.43 16.47
N ASP A 160 -6.74 -6.01 17.70
CA ASP A 160 -7.61 -4.87 17.99
C ASP A 160 -6.98 -3.56 17.48
N TYR A 161 -5.67 -3.40 17.69
CA TYR A 161 -4.89 -2.31 17.12
C TYR A 161 -4.95 -2.31 15.59
N PHE A 162 -4.77 -3.46 14.93
CA PHE A 162 -4.92 -3.57 13.46
C PHE A 162 -6.33 -3.21 13.00
N ARG A 163 -7.35 -3.77 13.65
CA ARG A 163 -8.77 -3.60 13.35
C ARG A 163 -9.18 -2.13 13.40
N LYS A 164 -8.69 -1.38 14.39
CA LYS A 164 -9.07 0.01 14.61
C LYS A 164 -8.18 1.02 13.90
N LEU A 165 -6.90 0.73 13.63
CA LEU A 165 -6.00 1.72 13.02
C LEU A 165 -5.59 1.39 11.58
N CYS A 166 -5.52 0.12 11.21
CA CYS A 166 -4.90 -0.34 9.96
C CYS A 166 -5.88 -0.93 8.94
N ALA A 167 -7.04 -1.44 9.39
CA ALA A 167 -7.98 -2.22 8.57
C ALA A 167 -8.72 -1.43 7.46
N THR A 168 -8.28 -0.22 7.13
CA THR A 168 -8.71 0.47 5.89
C THR A 168 -7.81 0.21 4.68
N CYS A 169 -6.76 -0.61 4.85
CA CYS A 169 -5.70 -0.81 3.85
C CYS A 169 -5.69 -2.21 3.22
N HIS A 170 -6.83 -2.90 3.11
CA HIS A 170 -6.93 -4.22 2.47
C HIS A 170 -8.03 -4.26 1.40
N LEU A 171 -7.96 -5.23 0.49
CA LEU A 171 -8.88 -5.32 -0.65
C LEU A 171 -10.30 -5.79 -0.28
N TRP A 172 -10.47 -6.52 0.83
CA TRP A 172 -11.80 -6.86 1.36
C TRP A 172 -12.60 -5.67 1.90
N LYS A 173 -11.98 -4.50 2.10
CA LYS A 173 -12.72 -3.32 2.56
C LYS A 173 -13.80 -2.99 1.54
N GLN A 174 -15.04 -2.81 2.00
CA GLN A 174 -16.10 -2.37 1.10
C GLN A 174 -15.88 -0.90 0.76
N LYS A 175 -16.17 -0.57 -0.49
CA LYS A 175 -16.20 0.82 -0.93
C LYS A 175 -17.54 1.42 -0.47
N ASN A 176 -17.52 2.61 0.10
CA ASN A 176 -18.68 3.36 0.58
C ASN A 176 -19.39 2.75 1.82
N ASP A 177 -18.67 2.00 2.66
CA ASP A 177 -19.15 1.35 3.88
C ASP A 177 -19.11 2.22 5.15
N LEU A 178 -18.67 3.48 5.02
CA LEU A 178 -18.64 4.52 6.06
C LEU A 178 -19.42 5.77 5.60
N PRO A 179 -20.71 5.66 5.21
CA PRO A 179 -21.46 6.76 4.61
C PRO A 179 -21.72 7.93 5.57
N ASP A 180 -21.85 7.67 6.87
CA ASP A 180 -22.23 8.67 7.87
C ASP A 180 -21.03 9.39 8.53
N LYS A 181 -19.81 9.16 8.02
CA LYS A 181 -18.57 9.78 8.52
C LYS A 181 -17.93 10.64 7.42
N PRO A 182 -18.48 11.84 7.11
CA PRO A 182 -18.00 12.69 6.01
C PRO A 182 -16.53 13.10 6.16
N GLU A 183 -16.02 13.25 7.38
CA GLU A 183 -14.61 13.48 7.69
C GLU A 183 -13.70 12.30 7.26
N LEU A 184 -14.28 11.12 7.04
CA LEU A 184 -13.60 9.92 6.56
C LEU A 184 -13.85 9.63 5.07
N LYS A 185 -14.44 10.55 4.30
CA LYS A 185 -14.77 10.37 2.86
C LYS A 185 -13.62 9.76 2.04
N PHE A 186 -12.39 10.24 2.22
CA PHE A 186 -11.21 9.69 1.54
C PHE A 186 -10.97 8.20 1.83
N PHE A 187 -11.22 7.77 3.08
CA PHE A 187 -11.12 6.38 3.51
C PHE A 187 -12.34 5.56 3.07
N ASN A 188 -13.51 6.18 3.01
CA ASN A 188 -14.75 5.57 2.55
C ASN A 188 -14.64 5.10 1.08
N GLU A 189 -13.88 5.83 0.27
CA GLU A 189 -13.64 5.47 -1.14
C GLU A 189 -12.62 4.33 -1.33
N LYS A 190 -11.94 3.84 -0.28
CA LYS A 190 -10.94 2.76 -0.38
C LYS A 190 -11.59 1.39 -0.59
N GLY A 191 -10.77 0.42 -1.01
CA GLY A 191 -11.20 -0.97 -1.16
C GLY A 191 -12.13 -1.19 -2.35
N GLY A 192 -12.91 -2.27 -2.25
CA GLY A 192 -13.83 -2.75 -3.29
C GLY A 192 -13.28 -3.88 -4.14
N GLY A 193 -12.28 -4.63 -3.67
CA GLY A 193 -11.67 -5.72 -4.43
C GLY A 193 -11.04 -5.25 -5.74
N CYS A 194 -11.51 -5.77 -6.87
CA CYS A 194 -11.02 -5.39 -8.21
C CYS A 194 -11.20 -3.89 -8.49
N SER A 195 -12.29 -3.29 -7.99
CA SER A 195 -12.58 -1.85 -8.17
C SER A 195 -11.74 -0.95 -7.26
N ALA A 196 -10.90 -1.51 -6.38
CA ALA A 196 -9.91 -0.71 -5.66
C ALA A 196 -8.90 -0.07 -6.63
N CYS A 197 -8.52 -0.81 -7.68
CA CYS A 197 -7.52 -0.38 -8.67
C CYS A 197 -8.12 -0.05 -10.04
N HIS A 198 -9.09 -0.84 -10.51
CA HIS A 198 -9.63 -0.69 -11.88
C HIS A 198 -10.71 0.38 -12.02
N TYR A 199 -11.23 0.90 -10.91
CA TYR A 199 -12.22 1.98 -10.93
C TYR A 199 -11.60 3.29 -11.38
N ILE A 200 -12.14 3.86 -12.46
CA ILE A 200 -11.81 5.19 -12.96
C ILE A 200 -13.10 6.02 -13.00
N PRO A 201 -13.13 7.25 -12.46
CA PRO A 201 -14.26 8.15 -12.61
C PRO A 201 -14.55 8.42 -14.08
N ALA A 202 -15.82 8.53 -14.45
CA ALA A 202 -16.19 8.90 -15.80
C ALA A 202 -15.86 10.37 -16.10
N LYS A 203 -15.86 10.72 -17.39
CA LYS A 203 -15.53 12.07 -17.85
C LYS A 203 -16.48 13.09 -17.22
N GLY A 204 -15.92 14.07 -16.51
CA GLY A 204 -16.67 15.11 -15.79
C GLY A 204 -16.91 14.80 -14.31
N ASP A 205 -16.68 13.56 -13.87
CA ASP A 205 -16.62 13.22 -12.44
C ASP A 205 -15.15 13.27 -11.96
N GLN A 206 -14.96 13.71 -10.72
CA GLN A 206 -13.64 13.80 -10.10
C GLN A 206 -13.66 13.13 -8.73
N ARG A 207 -12.82 12.12 -8.57
CA ARG A 207 -12.59 11.47 -7.28
C ARG A 207 -11.58 12.24 -6.45
N SER A 208 -11.68 12.12 -5.12
CA SER A 208 -10.67 12.65 -4.21
C SER A 208 -9.27 12.08 -4.54
N THR A 209 -8.22 12.88 -4.41
CA THR A 209 -6.82 12.39 -4.43
C THR A 209 -6.17 12.60 -3.07
N VAL A 210 -4.94 12.12 -2.87
CA VAL A 210 -4.24 12.33 -1.59
C VAL A 210 -3.92 13.81 -1.32
N THR A 211 -3.87 14.67 -2.34
CA THR A 211 -3.60 16.11 -2.20
C THR A 211 -4.81 16.99 -2.52
N SER A 212 -5.89 16.42 -3.07
CA SER A 212 -7.15 17.11 -3.38
C SER A 212 -8.33 16.26 -2.90
N PHE A 213 -8.59 16.28 -1.59
CA PHE A 213 -9.63 15.46 -0.93
C PHE A 213 -10.78 16.26 -0.32
N GLU A 214 -10.63 17.59 -0.19
CA GLU A 214 -11.66 18.48 0.35
C GLU A 214 -12.82 18.64 -0.66
N ASP A 215 -14.03 18.88 -0.15
CA ASP A 215 -15.31 18.63 -0.82
C ASP A 215 -15.46 19.20 -2.24
N LYS A 216 -15.51 18.28 -3.21
CA LYS A 216 -16.23 18.50 -4.47
C LYS A 216 -17.61 17.86 -4.34
N LYS A 217 -18.65 18.69 -4.17
CA LYS A 217 -20.03 18.26 -4.36
C LYS A 217 -20.21 18.00 -5.85
N SER A 218 -20.42 16.74 -6.22
CA SER A 218 -20.99 16.41 -7.53
C SER A 218 -22.49 16.66 -7.43
N GLU A 219 -22.98 17.74 -8.00
CA GLU A 219 -24.42 17.96 -8.17
C GLU A 219 -24.89 17.21 -9.43
N GLY A 220 -25.95 16.40 -9.31
CA GLY A 220 -26.54 15.65 -10.42
C GLY A 220 -26.34 14.12 -10.39
N LYS A 221 -26.89 13.44 -11.40
CA LYS A 221 -26.77 11.99 -11.60
C LYS A 221 -25.31 11.66 -11.91
N LYS A 222 -24.66 10.87 -11.05
CA LYS A 222 -23.27 10.45 -11.28
C LYS A 222 -23.18 9.55 -12.51
N PRO A 223 -22.30 9.85 -13.47
CA PRO A 223 -22.11 8.97 -14.62
C PRO A 223 -21.55 7.61 -14.18
N HIS A 224 -21.90 6.56 -14.91
CA HIS A 224 -21.35 5.23 -14.67
C HIS A 224 -19.81 5.24 -14.74
N PRO A 225 -19.10 4.69 -13.75
CA PRO A 225 -17.64 4.66 -13.74
C PRO A 225 -17.07 3.71 -14.81
N LEU A 226 -15.78 3.82 -15.08
CA LEU A 226 -15.07 2.94 -16.03
C LEU A 226 -14.28 1.87 -15.26
N ILE A 227 -14.16 0.66 -15.83
CA ILE A 227 -13.31 -0.42 -15.32
C ILE A 227 -12.15 -0.63 -16.30
N SER A 228 -10.98 -0.10 -15.95
CA SER A 228 -9.87 -0.01 -16.90
C SER A 228 -8.60 -0.70 -16.43
N LYS A 229 -7.89 -1.32 -17.36
CA LYS A 229 -6.51 -1.79 -17.15
C LYS A 229 -5.48 -0.64 -17.10
N LYS A 230 -5.86 0.57 -17.53
CA LYS A 230 -5.05 1.79 -17.36
C LYS A 230 -5.29 2.34 -15.97
N VAL A 231 -4.44 1.96 -15.02
CA VAL A 231 -4.60 2.28 -13.60
C VAL A 231 -3.73 3.50 -13.26
N PRO A 232 -4.32 4.64 -12.86
CA PRO A 232 -3.58 5.82 -12.45
C PRO A 232 -2.95 5.63 -11.07
N ASP A 233 -1.83 6.31 -10.82
CA ASP A 233 -1.06 6.20 -9.57
C ASP A 233 -1.87 6.56 -8.33
N GLU A 234 -2.85 7.46 -8.46
CA GLU A 234 -3.75 7.84 -7.36
C GLU A 234 -4.55 6.66 -6.78
N ASN A 235 -4.83 5.62 -7.58
CA ASN A 235 -5.48 4.41 -7.07
C ASN A 235 -4.54 3.61 -6.15
N CYS A 236 -3.23 3.61 -6.42
CA CYS A 236 -2.20 3.02 -5.57
C CYS A 236 -1.93 3.89 -4.33
N ILE A 237 -1.71 5.19 -4.55
CA ILE A 237 -1.32 6.17 -3.52
C ILE A 237 -2.39 6.28 -2.43
N ARG A 238 -3.67 6.06 -2.75
CA ARG A 238 -4.77 6.06 -1.76
C ARG A 238 -4.53 5.13 -0.57
N CYS A 239 -3.86 4.00 -0.79
CA CYS A 239 -3.43 3.09 0.27
C CYS A 239 -1.96 3.31 0.64
N HIS A 240 -1.08 3.51 -0.35
CA HIS A 240 0.37 3.62 -0.17
C HIS A 240 0.88 5.01 0.29
N ASN A 241 0.03 5.84 0.91
CA ASN A 241 0.42 7.17 1.45
C ASN A 241 0.72 7.21 2.97
N ARG A 242 0.59 6.08 3.69
CA ARG A 242 0.79 6.03 5.15
C ARG A 242 1.90 5.07 5.56
N SER A 243 1.68 3.76 5.46
CA SER A 243 2.69 2.75 5.82
C SER A 243 3.86 2.80 4.83
N GLY A 244 5.04 3.21 5.29
CA GLY A 244 6.23 3.44 4.47
C GLY A 244 6.19 4.69 3.57
N ARG A 245 5.02 5.34 3.40
CA ARG A 245 4.82 6.55 2.56
C ARG A 245 5.36 6.43 1.12
N ILE A 246 5.43 5.21 0.59
CA ILE A 246 6.08 4.92 -0.69
C ILE A 246 5.42 5.67 -1.85
N GLY A 247 4.08 5.65 -1.91
CA GLY A 247 3.35 6.26 -3.02
C GLY A 247 3.54 7.77 -3.08
N ILE A 248 3.59 8.44 -1.92
CA ILE A 248 3.81 9.89 -1.87
C ILE A 248 5.29 10.26 -2.03
N SER A 249 6.21 9.40 -1.58
CA SER A 249 7.66 9.64 -1.76
C SER A 249 8.06 9.53 -3.22
N TYR A 250 7.45 8.60 -3.96
CA TYR A 250 7.62 8.45 -5.41
C TYR A 250 7.27 9.74 -6.17
N THR A 251 6.20 10.41 -5.76
CA THR A 251 5.75 11.69 -6.34
C THR A 251 6.43 12.91 -5.71
N GLY A 252 7.46 12.72 -4.88
CA GLY A 252 8.27 13.80 -4.31
C GLY A 252 7.64 14.49 -3.10
N LEU A 253 6.68 13.85 -2.43
CA LEU A 253 6.01 14.39 -1.25
C LEU A 253 6.47 13.68 0.03
N PHE A 254 6.80 14.48 1.04
CA PHE A 254 7.14 14.01 2.37
C PHE A 254 6.04 14.42 3.36
N GLU A 255 5.49 13.46 4.12
CA GLU A 255 4.59 13.77 5.23
C GLU A 255 5.37 14.48 6.35
N GLY A 256 5.07 15.76 6.58
CA GLY A 256 5.72 16.59 7.58
C GLY A 256 5.27 16.29 9.01
N GLU A 257 5.99 16.89 9.95
CA GLU A 257 5.55 16.97 11.34
C GLU A 257 4.22 17.75 11.39
N GLY A 258 3.22 17.20 12.06
CA GLY A 258 1.81 17.64 12.00
C GLY A 258 1.49 19.07 12.43
N TYR A 259 2.50 19.93 12.60
CA TYR A 259 2.42 21.35 12.95
C TYR A 259 2.10 22.26 11.76
N GLY A 260 2.08 21.73 10.52
CA GLY A 260 1.73 22.50 9.32
C GLY A 260 2.76 23.56 8.96
N THR A 261 4.04 23.21 9.04
CA THR A 261 5.15 24.07 8.60
C THR A 261 5.55 23.78 7.14
N PRO A 262 6.05 24.78 6.40
CA PRO A 262 6.19 26.19 6.78
C PRO A 262 4.82 26.90 6.91
N TYR A 263 4.71 27.82 7.86
CA TYR A 263 3.48 28.58 8.07
C TYR A 263 3.23 29.56 6.92
N GLU A 264 1.97 29.70 6.51
CA GLU A 264 1.51 30.57 5.43
C GLU A 264 0.62 31.66 6.01
N LYS A 265 1.01 32.93 5.84
CA LYS A 265 0.25 34.11 6.32
C LYS A 265 -0.12 34.04 7.82
N GLY A 266 0.77 33.49 8.65
CA GLY A 266 0.54 33.32 10.09
C GLY A 266 -0.35 32.13 10.47
N GLY A 267 -0.81 31.33 9.51
CA GLY A 267 -1.54 30.09 9.73
C GLY A 267 -0.74 28.85 9.28
N PRO A 268 -1.23 27.63 9.58
CA PRO A 268 -0.66 26.38 9.05
C PRO A 268 -0.62 26.36 7.53
N SER A 269 0.31 25.59 6.95
CA SER A 269 0.42 25.41 5.50
C SER A 269 -0.90 24.94 4.89
N SER A 270 -1.19 25.42 3.67
CA SER A 270 -2.28 24.91 2.86
C SER A 270 -2.04 23.49 2.33
N LYS A 271 -0.78 22.99 2.38
CA LYS A 271 -0.39 21.67 1.87
C LYS A 271 -0.76 20.54 2.83
N LYS A 272 -1.98 20.02 2.66
CA LYS A 272 -2.56 18.98 3.53
C LYS A 272 -2.67 17.62 2.85
N LEU A 273 -2.68 16.58 3.68
CA LEU A 273 -3.04 15.20 3.35
C LEU A 273 -4.26 14.77 4.19
N PRO A 274 -5.01 13.72 3.79
CA PRO A 274 -6.13 13.20 4.55
C PRO A 274 -5.75 12.87 6.00
N GLY A 275 -6.70 13.15 6.91
CA GLY A 275 -6.53 12.95 8.35
C GLY A 275 -5.77 14.06 9.07
N GLY A 276 -5.85 15.31 8.58
CA GLY A 276 -5.24 16.48 9.24
C GLY A 276 -3.71 16.50 9.19
N ARG A 277 -3.11 15.76 8.25
CA ARG A 277 -1.65 15.70 8.07
C ARG A 277 -1.20 16.78 7.09
N PHE A 278 0.08 17.13 7.14
CA PHE A 278 0.69 18.10 6.23
C PHE A 278 1.83 17.46 5.43
N TYR A 279 2.19 18.07 4.31
CA TYR A 279 3.30 17.58 3.50
C TYR A 279 4.23 18.70 3.01
N LEU A 280 5.47 18.30 2.72
CA LEU A 280 6.48 19.09 2.03
C LEU A 280 6.74 18.48 0.64
N GLU A 281 7.06 19.32 -0.32
CA GLU A 281 7.58 18.89 -1.62
C GLU A 281 9.11 18.84 -1.54
N ILE A 282 9.69 17.70 -1.92
CA ILE A 282 11.13 17.43 -1.87
C ILE A 282 11.66 17.18 -3.30
N ALA A 283 12.02 15.94 -3.61
CA ALA A 283 12.46 15.51 -4.91
C ALA A 283 11.75 14.20 -5.24
N GLU A 284 10.99 14.22 -6.33
CA GLU A 284 10.35 13.01 -6.87
C GLU A 284 11.38 12.00 -7.37
N ASP A 285 10.96 10.75 -7.49
CA ASP A 285 11.78 9.71 -8.11
C ASP A 285 12.04 10.05 -9.58
N VAL A 286 13.26 9.76 -10.07
CA VAL A 286 13.66 10.01 -11.46
C VAL A 286 12.77 9.27 -12.47
N HIS A 287 12.17 8.13 -12.10
CA HIS A 287 11.23 7.40 -12.94
C HIS A 287 9.89 8.13 -13.01
N HIS A 288 9.38 8.63 -11.87
CA HIS A 288 8.16 9.45 -11.82
C HIS A 288 8.34 10.73 -12.63
N LYS A 289 9.48 11.42 -12.47
CA LYS A 289 9.84 12.63 -13.25
C LYS A 289 9.82 12.40 -14.76
N LYS A 290 10.10 11.17 -15.18
CA LYS A 290 10.06 10.74 -16.60
C LYS A 290 8.68 10.24 -17.02
N GLY A 291 7.67 10.36 -16.18
CA GLY A 291 6.27 9.98 -16.43
C GLY A 291 5.97 8.49 -16.28
N MET A 292 6.82 7.71 -15.59
CA MET A 292 6.49 6.31 -15.32
C MET A 292 5.47 6.20 -14.17
N SER A 293 4.43 5.41 -14.38
CA SER A 293 3.46 5.04 -13.35
C SER A 293 3.93 3.82 -12.54
N CYS A 294 3.32 3.58 -11.38
CA CYS A 294 3.55 2.41 -10.52
C CYS A 294 3.45 1.12 -11.34
N ILE A 295 2.44 1.03 -12.20
CA ILE A 295 2.20 -0.13 -13.06
C ILE A 295 3.20 -0.24 -14.21
N ASP A 296 4.14 0.67 -14.43
CA ASP A 296 5.17 0.46 -15.45
C ASP A 296 6.29 -0.46 -14.94
N CYS A 297 6.51 -0.46 -13.62
CA CYS A 297 7.45 -1.32 -12.91
C CYS A 297 6.75 -2.56 -12.33
N HIS A 298 5.69 -2.35 -11.53
CA HIS A 298 5.00 -3.42 -10.84
C HIS A 298 4.18 -4.27 -11.81
N THR A 299 4.44 -5.57 -11.83
CA THR A 299 3.83 -6.49 -12.80
C THR A 299 2.46 -6.98 -12.34
N ARG A 300 1.64 -7.48 -13.28
CA ARG A 300 0.31 -8.03 -12.96
C ARG A 300 0.39 -9.14 -11.90
N GLU A 301 1.31 -10.09 -12.09
CA GLU A 301 1.44 -11.25 -11.20
C GLU A 301 2.05 -10.90 -9.84
N GLU A 302 2.71 -9.75 -9.75
CA GLU A 302 3.17 -9.19 -8.47
C GLU A 302 2.05 -8.42 -7.76
N ILE A 303 1.26 -7.61 -8.46
CA ILE A 303 0.18 -6.80 -7.87
C ILE A 303 -1.04 -7.67 -7.54
N MET A 304 -1.58 -8.37 -8.54
CA MET A 304 -2.76 -9.22 -8.40
C MET A 304 -2.43 -10.56 -7.74
N GLY A 305 -1.15 -10.91 -7.64
CA GLY A 305 -0.69 -12.20 -7.15
C GLY A 305 -0.59 -13.26 -8.27
N ASP A 306 0.11 -14.34 -7.97
CA ASP A 306 0.29 -15.49 -8.86
C ASP A 306 -0.48 -16.73 -8.38
N GLY A 307 -1.34 -16.57 -7.36
CA GLY A 307 -2.11 -17.62 -6.72
C GLY A 307 -1.44 -18.21 -5.48
N THR A 308 -0.15 -17.93 -5.25
CA THR A 308 0.54 -18.34 -4.02
C THR A 308 0.23 -17.37 -2.88
N GLN A 309 -0.07 -17.92 -1.69
CA GLN A 309 -0.21 -17.13 -0.48
C GLN A 309 1.16 -16.94 0.18
N TYR A 310 1.78 -15.80 -0.09
CA TYR A 310 3.03 -15.40 0.55
C TYR A 310 2.80 -14.92 1.99
N THR A 311 3.81 -15.11 2.85
CA THR A 311 3.78 -14.54 4.20
C THR A 311 4.46 -13.18 4.22
N HIS A 312 5.50 -13.01 3.40
CA HIS A 312 6.35 -11.82 3.40
C HIS A 312 6.36 -11.15 2.02
N TYR A 313 6.47 -9.82 2.01
CA TYR A 313 6.37 -9.05 0.76
C TYR A 313 7.52 -9.34 -0.20
N GLU A 314 8.72 -9.63 0.31
CA GLU A 314 9.90 -9.97 -0.48
C GLU A 314 9.76 -11.29 -1.26
N GLU A 315 8.84 -12.16 -0.87
CA GLU A 315 8.53 -13.42 -1.57
C GLU A 315 7.60 -13.16 -2.77
N GLN A 316 6.71 -12.17 -2.66
CA GLN A 316 5.81 -11.76 -3.73
C GLN A 316 6.50 -10.79 -4.71
N LEU A 317 7.43 -9.96 -4.24
CA LEU A 317 8.15 -8.94 -5.02
C LEU A 317 9.13 -9.55 -6.04
N GLU A 318 8.89 -9.29 -7.32
CA GLU A 318 9.65 -9.80 -8.45
C GLU A 318 10.38 -8.70 -9.22
N ILE A 319 9.87 -7.48 -9.20
CA ILE A 319 10.51 -6.35 -9.86
C ILE A 319 11.83 -6.00 -9.16
N SER A 320 12.82 -5.62 -9.96
CA SER A 320 14.12 -5.18 -9.48
C SER A 320 14.75 -4.22 -10.47
N CYS A 321 15.72 -3.43 -10.00
CA CYS A 321 16.51 -2.54 -10.84
C CYS A 321 17.17 -3.31 -11.99
N ALA A 322 17.69 -4.51 -11.72
CA ALA A 322 18.31 -5.39 -12.70
C ALA A 322 17.33 -5.94 -13.76
N GLY A 323 16.02 -5.86 -13.52
CA GLY A 323 15.02 -6.20 -14.54
C GLY A 323 15.00 -5.20 -15.71
N CYS A 324 15.49 -3.98 -15.50
CA CYS A 324 15.51 -2.90 -16.51
C CYS A 324 16.92 -2.37 -16.81
N HIS A 325 17.81 -2.42 -15.82
CA HIS A 325 19.17 -1.86 -15.89
C HIS A 325 20.21 -2.98 -15.98
N THR A 326 20.22 -3.69 -17.09
CA THR A 326 21.23 -4.71 -17.45
C THR A 326 21.50 -4.66 -18.96
N ALA A 327 22.45 -5.49 -19.42
CA ALA A 327 22.68 -5.67 -20.85
C ALA A 327 21.49 -6.33 -21.57
N GLU A 328 20.79 -7.24 -20.89
CA GLU A 328 19.63 -7.99 -21.40
C GLU A 328 18.46 -7.87 -20.40
N PRO A 329 17.77 -6.71 -20.36
CA PRO A 329 16.64 -6.48 -19.47
C PRO A 329 15.38 -7.22 -19.94
N GLY A 330 14.32 -7.19 -19.12
CA GLY A 330 13.01 -7.72 -19.48
C GLY A 330 12.59 -8.96 -18.70
N LEU A 331 13.34 -9.38 -17.68
CA LEU A 331 12.98 -10.48 -16.78
C LEU A 331 12.83 -10.01 -15.33
N THR A 332 11.82 -10.52 -14.63
CA THR A 332 11.68 -10.37 -13.18
C THR A 332 12.63 -11.30 -12.42
N ARG A 333 12.75 -11.14 -11.10
CA ARG A 333 13.50 -12.05 -10.22
C ARG A 333 13.02 -13.50 -10.29
N LYS A 334 11.77 -13.74 -10.70
CA LYS A 334 11.20 -15.08 -10.90
C LYS A 334 11.26 -15.55 -12.36
N GLY A 335 12.05 -14.87 -13.22
CA GLY A 335 12.23 -15.25 -14.61
C GLY A 335 11.03 -14.98 -15.53
N ARG A 336 10.05 -14.19 -15.08
CA ARG A 336 8.88 -13.83 -15.91
C ARG A 336 9.21 -12.65 -16.81
N LYS A 337 8.64 -12.63 -18.02
CA LYS A 337 8.82 -11.52 -18.95
C LYS A 337 8.11 -10.25 -18.48
N VAL A 338 8.81 -9.13 -18.50
CA VAL A 338 8.24 -7.80 -18.31
C VAL A 338 7.64 -7.35 -19.65
N THR A 339 6.32 -7.40 -19.76
CA THR A 339 5.59 -7.34 -21.03
C THR A 339 5.66 -6.00 -21.78
N ASN A 340 6.08 -4.94 -21.10
CA ASN A 340 6.25 -3.61 -21.67
C ASN A 340 7.71 -3.24 -21.96
N ILE A 341 8.65 -4.20 -21.89
CA ILE A 341 10.04 -4.02 -22.34
C ILE A 341 10.22 -4.74 -23.67
N LYS A 342 10.83 -4.05 -24.63
CA LYS A 342 11.12 -4.59 -25.98
C LYS A 342 12.52 -4.19 -26.43
N LYS A 343 13.12 -5.01 -27.28
CA LYS A 343 14.36 -4.69 -27.98
C LYS A 343 14.01 -3.91 -29.26
N GLU A 344 14.62 -2.75 -29.43
CA GLU A 344 14.53 -1.92 -30.62
C GLU A 344 15.95 -1.66 -31.15
N LYS A 345 16.25 -2.24 -32.33
CA LYS A 345 17.60 -2.24 -32.94
C LYS A 345 18.64 -2.72 -31.91
N ASP A 346 19.56 -1.83 -31.51
CA ASP A 346 20.67 -2.10 -30.60
C ASP A 346 20.40 -1.67 -29.15
N SER A 347 19.15 -1.34 -28.81
CA SER A 347 18.78 -0.86 -27.47
C SER A 347 17.49 -1.49 -26.96
N PHE A 348 17.25 -1.38 -25.66
CA PHE A 348 15.99 -1.78 -25.06
C PHE A 348 15.17 -0.56 -24.68
N VAL A 349 13.86 -0.68 -24.81
CA VAL A 349 12.92 0.38 -24.45
C VAL A 349 11.83 -0.18 -23.54
N LEU A 350 11.29 0.69 -22.70
CA LEU A 350 10.08 0.46 -21.92
C LEU A 350 8.95 1.34 -22.46
N THR A 351 7.80 0.75 -22.74
CA THR A 351 6.58 1.48 -23.12
C THR A 351 5.70 1.69 -21.88
N GLY A 352 5.32 2.94 -21.59
CA GLY A 352 4.41 3.22 -20.47
C GLY A 352 3.01 2.65 -20.72
N ARG A 353 2.43 1.97 -19.73
CA ARG A 353 1.14 1.28 -19.82
C ARG A 353 -0.04 2.25 -19.83
N ASN A 354 0.13 3.41 -19.19
CA ASN A 354 -0.90 4.46 -19.15
C ASN A 354 -0.79 5.43 -20.33
N ASP A 355 0.41 5.89 -20.64
CA ASP A 355 0.67 6.97 -21.60
C ASP A 355 1.16 6.51 -22.98
N GLY A 356 1.59 5.25 -23.13
CA GLY A 356 2.15 4.73 -24.36
C GLY A 356 3.54 5.30 -24.74
N GLN A 357 4.14 6.14 -23.89
CA GLN A 357 5.43 6.76 -24.20
C GLN A 357 6.55 5.72 -24.14
N VAL A 358 7.43 5.76 -25.14
CA VAL A 358 8.59 4.87 -25.26
C VAL A 358 9.79 5.52 -24.58
N ARG A 359 10.43 4.79 -23.65
CA ARG A 359 11.53 5.26 -22.82
C ARG A 359 12.76 4.35 -22.99
N PRO A 360 13.93 4.88 -23.38
CA PRO A 360 15.12 4.07 -23.51
C PRO A 360 15.61 3.56 -22.15
N LEU A 361 15.90 2.27 -22.07
CA LEU A 361 16.56 1.65 -20.92
C LEU A 361 18.07 1.78 -21.06
N LYS A 362 18.73 2.11 -19.95
CA LYS A 362 20.19 2.30 -19.92
C LYS A 362 20.80 1.33 -18.92
N PRO A 363 21.83 0.56 -19.30
CA PRO A 363 22.56 -0.25 -18.35
C PRO A 363 23.31 0.64 -17.33
N PRO A 364 23.68 0.10 -16.16
CA PRO A 364 24.48 0.81 -15.18
C PRO A 364 25.85 1.17 -15.76
N LYS A 365 26.42 2.29 -15.28
CA LYS A 365 27.77 2.70 -15.67
C LYS A 365 28.80 1.74 -15.06
N GLN A 366 29.63 1.09 -15.89
CA GLN A 366 30.55 0.04 -15.42
C GLN A 366 31.61 0.57 -14.45
N ASP A 367 32.16 1.74 -14.70
CA ASP A 367 33.19 2.39 -13.89
C ASP A 367 32.74 2.65 -12.44
N ALA A 368 31.50 3.07 -12.23
CA ALA A 368 30.95 3.34 -10.90
C ALA A 368 30.27 2.11 -10.27
N CYS A 369 29.56 1.30 -11.06
CA CYS A 369 28.71 0.22 -10.55
C CYS A 369 29.45 -1.13 -10.44
N ALA A 370 30.59 -1.32 -11.11
CA ALA A 370 31.38 -2.54 -11.01
C ALA A 370 32.47 -2.49 -9.92
N TYR A 371 32.58 -1.39 -9.16
CA TYR A 371 33.59 -1.24 -8.13
C TYR A 371 33.50 -2.36 -7.06
N PRO A 372 34.54 -3.20 -6.90
CA PRO A 372 34.48 -4.38 -6.03
C PRO A 372 34.10 -4.06 -4.58
N GLY A 373 34.58 -2.94 -4.04
CA GLY A 373 34.29 -2.50 -2.67
C GLY A 373 32.80 -2.21 -2.42
N HIS A 374 32.02 -1.99 -3.47
CA HIS A 374 30.58 -1.68 -3.39
C HIS A 374 29.68 -2.80 -3.92
N LYS A 375 30.22 -3.99 -4.25
CA LYS A 375 29.45 -5.11 -4.83
C LYS A 375 28.28 -5.59 -3.95
N ARG A 376 28.34 -5.32 -2.64
CA ARG A 376 27.27 -5.64 -1.67
C ARG A 376 26.17 -4.58 -1.63
N LEU A 377 26.40 -3.35 -2.08
CA LEU A 377 25.38 -2.29 -2.06
C LEU A 377 24.24 -2.63 -3.01
N SER A 378 23.01 -2.45 -2.54
CA SER A 378 21.86 -2.38 -3.42
C SER A 378 21.85 -1.05 -4.19
N CYS A 379 21.15 -1.00 -5.33
CA CYS A 379 21.12 0.19 -6.17
C CYS A 379 20.50 1.37 -5.43
N GLU A 380 19.41 1.13 -4.69
CA GLU A 380 18.72 2.14 -3.90
C GLU A 380 19.59 2.69 -2.76
N SER A 381 20.46 1.87 -2.15
CA SER A 381 21.42 2.36 -1.15
C SER A 381 22.35 3.45 -1.70
N CYS A 382 22.64 3.44 -3.00
CA CYS A 382 23.41 4.46 -3.70
C CYS A 382 22.53 5.56 -4.28
N HIS A 383 21.36 5.24 -4.85
CA HIS A 383 20.58 6.18 -5.66
C HIS A 383 19.42 6.87 -4.93
N ALA A 384 18.98 6.39 -3.76
CA ALA A 384 17.97 7.10 -2.97
C ALA A 384 18.63 8.18 -2.12
N THR A 385 18.31 9.45 -2.37
CA THR A 385 18.94 10.59 -1.67
C THR A 385 18.24 10.96 -0.37
N TRP A 386 17.01 10.51 -0.16
CA TRP A 386 16.22 10.79 1.03
C TRP A 386 15.23 9.65 1.30
N VAL A 387 14.76 9.53 2.54
CA VAL A 387 13.74 8.54 2.92
C VAL A 387 12.90 9.03 4.10
N PRO A 388 11.56 8.89 4.06
CA PRO A 388 10.71 9.20 5.21
C PRO A 388 10.99 8.24 6.37
N GLN A 389 11.26 8.77 7.56
CA GLN A 389 11.63 8.02 8.75
C GLN A 389 10.84 8.51 9.95
N CYS A 390 9.92 7.68 10.43
CA CYS A 390 9.04 7.98 11.56
C CYS A 390 9.57 7.30 12.82
N TYR A 391 10.13 8.08 13.74
CA TYR A 391 10.80 7.60 14.93
C TYR A 391 9.88 7.63 16.15
N GLY A 392 9.91 6.54 16.93
CA GLY A 392 9.17 6.36 18.19
C GLY A 392 7.65 6.51 18.03
N CYS A 393 6.93 5.43 17.77
CA CYS A 393 5.48 5.40 17.75
C CYS A 393 4.93 5.23 19.17
N HIS A 394 4.28 6.26 19.71
CA HIS A 394 3.64 6.21 21.01
C HIS A 394 2.21 5.74 20.83
N VAL A 395 1.91 4.53 21.29
CA VAL A 395 0.63 3.88 21.09
C VAL A 395 -0.07 3.76 22.43
N LYS A 396 -1.29 4.29 22.53
CA LYS A 396 -2.11 4.22 23.74
C LYS A 396 -3.42 3.50 23.44
N ARG A 397 -3.74 2.48 24.25
CA ARG A 397 -5.09 1.88 24.30
C ARG A 397 -5.80 2.34 25.56
N ASP A 398 -6.98 2.92 25.41
CA ASP A 398 -7.80 3.43 26.50
C ASP A 398 -9.13 2.67 26.61
N MET A 399 -9.23 1.79 27.60
CA MET A 399 -10.42 0.93 27.78
C MET A 399 -11.61 1.66 28.40
N SER A 400 -11.46 2.94 28.79
CA SER A 400 -12.58 3.76 29.28
C SER A 400 -13.47 4.30 28.15
N ASP A 401 -13.02 4.22 26.90
CA ASP A 401 -13.71 4.75 25.72
C ASP A 401 -13.84 3.68 24.62
N THR A 402 -14.56 4.00 23.54
CA THR A 402 -14.78 3.14 22.38
C THR A 402 -14.11 3.69 21.13
N ASP A 403 -13.86 2.82 20.15
CA ASP A 403 -13.39 3.21 18.82
C ASP A 403 -13.94 2.29 17.74
N LEU A 404 -13.96 2.81 16.51
CA LEU A 404 -14.54 2.13 15.37
C LEU A 404 -13.63 0.99 14.94
N ASP A 405 -14.13 -0.22 15.10
CA ASP A 405 -13.57 -1.39 14.48
C ASP A 405 -13.86 -1.37 12.97
N LYS A 406 -12.84 -1.11 12.15
CA LYS A 406 -12.98 -0.90 10.70
C LYS A 406 -13.19 -2.19 9.91
N LEU A 407 -13.16 -3.37 10.54
CA LEU A 407 -13.57 -4.62 9.89
C LEU A 407 -15.05 -4.93 10.12
N SER A 408 -15.55 -4.76 11.35
CA SER A 408 -16.96 -5.02 11.68
C SER A 408 -17.88 -3.81 11.45
N LEU A 409 -17.29 -2.61 11.35
CA LEU A 409 -17.98 -1.31 11.25
C LEU A 409 -18.82 -0.98 12.50
N GLN A 410 -18.42 -1.52 13.65
CA GLN A 410 -19.07 -1.27 14.93
C GLN A 410 -18.13 -0.54 15.89
N GLU A 411 -18.68 0.34 16.73
CA GLU A 411 -17.93 0.92 17.85
C GLU A 411 -17.70 -0.17 18.90
N THR A 412 -16.45 -0.38 19.30
CA THR A 412 -16.05 -1.43 20.24
C THR A 412 -15.16 -0.86 21.37
N PRO A 413 -15.14 -1.44 22.58
CA PRO A 413 -14.34 -0.94 23.68
C PRO A 413 -12.85 -0.87 23.36
N GLY A 414 -12.16 0.15 23.88
CA GLY A 414 -10.73 0.38 23.70
C GLY A 414 -10.44 1.40 22.61
N TRP A 415 -10.24 2.64 22.99
CA TRP A 415 -9.84 3.71 22.06
C TRP A 415 -8.34 3.71 21.82
N TRP A 416 -7.92 3.72 20.54
CA TRP A 416 -6.51 3.78 20.19
C TRP A 416 -6.09 5.16 19.72
N LYS A 417 -4.94 5.60 20.23
CA LYS A 417 -4.26 6.81 19.77
C LYS A 417 -2.81 6.51 19.43
N GLU A 418 -2.39 6.99 18.25
CA GLU A 418 -0.99 6.98 17.83
C GLU A 418 -0.41 8.40 17.89
N GLY A 419 0.75 8.52 18.51
CA GLY A 419 1.67 9.63 18.38
C GLY A 419 2.99 9.18 17.77
N ARG A 420 3.83 10.15 17.40
CA ARG A 420 5.22 9.88 17.02
C ARG A 420 6.14 10.84 17.79
N SER A 421 7.38 10.44 18.06
CA SER A 421 8.38 11.33 18.64
C SER A 421 8.82 12.38 17.62
N TYR A 422 9.18 11.93 16.41
CA TYR A 422 9.49 12.81 15.28
C TYR A 422 9.50 12.05 13.93
N ILE A 423 9.43 12.78 12.82
CA ILE A 423 9.58 12.31 11.44
C ILE A 423 10.61 13.16 10.69
N ARG A 424 11.47 12.51 9.91
CA ARG A 424 12.53 13.14 9.10
C ARG A 424 12.54 12.58 7.68
N TYR A 425 13.07 13.36 6.73
CA TYR A 425 13.33 12.95 5.34
C TYR A 425 14.83 12.93 5.02
N GLU A 426 15.65 12.56 6.00
CA GLU A 426 17.12 12.62 5.91
C GLU A 426 17.72 11.49 5.07
N GLN A 427 19.05 11.51 4.91
CA GLN A 427 19.80 10.50 4.16
C GLN A 427 19.50 9.09 4.70
N PRO A 428 19.33 8.07 3.85
CA PRO A 428 18.99 6.73 4.32
C PRO A 428 20.05 6.09 5.23
N MET A 429 19.61 5.47 6.33
CA MET A 429 20.46 4.57 7.12
C MET A 429 20.66 3.26 6.35
N LEU A 430 21.81 2.63 6.54
CA LEU A 430 22.18 1.37 5.91
C LEU A 430 22.31 0.25 6.94
N GLY A 431 21.98 -0.96 6.52
CA GLY A 431 22.20 -2.19 7.27
C GLY A 431 22.50 -3.34 6.34
N VAL A 432 22.65 -4.54 6.90
CA VAL A 432 22.93 -5.76 6.14
C VAL A 432 21.70 -6.66 6.18
N TRP A 433 21.16 -6.99 5.02
CA TRP A 433 20.14 -8.01 4.86
C TRP A 433 20.69 -9.15 4.02
N LYS A 434 20.81 -10.34 4.61
CA LYS A 434 21.56 -11.47 4.02
C LYS A 434 23.01 -11.04 3.75
N ASP A 435 23.42 -10.99 2.48
CA ASP A 435 24.74 -10.56 2.03
C ASP A 435 24.77 -9.11 1.52
N LYS A 436 23.62 -8.46 1.37
CA LYS A 436 23.48 -7.13 0.76
C LYS A 436 23.42 -6.01 1.79
N VAL A 437 24.01 -4.88 1.43
CA VAL A 437 23.85 -3.62 2.14
C VAL A 437 22.64 -2.92 1.55
N VAL A 438 21.62 -2.68 2.38
CA VAL A 438 20.31 -2.15 2.01
C VAL A 438 19.95 -0.92 2.84
N ILE A 439 18.98 -0.15 2.36
CA ILE A 439 18.38 0.93 3.16
C ILE A 439 17.55 0.34 4.28
N VAL A 440 17.73 0.91 5.46
CA VAL A 440 16.99 0.58 6.67
C VAL A 440 16.35 1.85 7.25
N THR A 441 15.12 1.73 7.72
CA THR A 441 14.37 2.80 8.37
C THR A 441 13.72 2.28 9.65
N PRO A 442 13.23 3.15 10.53
CA PRO A 442 12.28 2.73 11.56
C PRO A 442 11.12 1.97 10.91
N GLY A 443 10.90 0.72 11.34
CA GLY A 443 9.78 -0.10 10.93
C GLY A 443 8.60 0.12 11.87
N CYS A 444 8.65 -0.56 13.02
CA CYS A 444 7.77 -0.35 14.16
C CYS A 444 8.64 -0.02 15.37
N GLN A 445 8.53 1.20 15.89
CA GLN A 445 9.22 1.64 17.10
C GLN A 445 8.21 1.93 18.20
N ASP A 446 7.52 0.89 18.64
CA ASP A 446 6.32 1.02 19.44
C ASP A 446 6.65 1.23 20.92
N VAL A 447 6.08 2.26 21.51
CA VAL A 447 6.00 2.52 22.96
C VAL A 447 4.53 2.40 23.31
N VAL A 448 4.13 1.23 23.81
CA VAL A 448 2.73 0.88 24.06
C VAL A 448 2.38 1.15 25.52
N THR A 449 1.28 1.89 25.74
CA THR A 449 0.67 2.14 27.04
C THR A 449 -0.76 1.65 27.06
N LEU A 450 -1.12 0.90 28.10
CA LEU A 450 -2.44 0.31 28.30
C LEU A 450 -3.12 0.98 29.49
N ILE A 451 -4.34 1.45 29.27
CA ILE A 451 -5.19 2.08 30.27
C ILE A 451 -6.45 1.24 30.45
N ASP A 452 -6.77 0.94 31.71
CA ASP A 452 -7.95 0.16 32.11
C ASP A 452 -9.27 0.95 31.97
N LYS A 453 -10.39 0.31 32.29
CA LYS A 453 -11.73 0.93 32.22
C LYS A 453 -11.92 2.09 33.21
N ASN A 454 -11.07 2.19 34.24
CA ASN A 454 -11.12 3.23 35.25
C ASN A 454 -10.18 4.41 34.93
N GLY A 455 -9.52 4.39 33.77
CA GLY A 455 -8.56 5.41 33.37
C GLY A 455 -7.18 5.25 34.03
N LYS A 456 -6.87 4.10 34.64
CA LYS A 456 -5.57 3.83 35.27
C LYS A 456 -4.64 3.08 34.33
N VAL A 457 -3.35 3.41 34.38
CA VAL A 457 -2.33 2.67 33.63
C VAL A 457 -2.22 1.25 34.20
N GLU A 458 -2.53 0.24 33.38
CA GLU A 458 -2.45 -1.18 33.74
C GLU A 458 -1.14 -1.82 33.27
N GLY A 459 -0.45 -1.21 32.31
CA GLY A 459 0.81 -1.71 31.80
C GLY A 459 1.26 -1.08 30.49
N GLY A 460 2.26 -1.71 29.87
CA GLY A 460 2.84 -1.25 28.62
C GLY A 460 4.08 -2.05 28.26
N PHE A 461 4.62 -1.83 27.07
CA PHE A 461 5.86 -2.45 26.58
C PHE A 461 6.49 -1.60 25.47
N ASN A 462 7.76 -1.87 25.19
CA ASN A 462 8.49 -1.25 24.09
C ASN A 462 8.89 -2.31 23.08
N ARG A 463 8.79 -1.99 21.79
CA ARG A 463 9.29 -2.83 20.71
C ARG A 463 9.90 -1.97 19.61
N PHE A 464 11.23 -1.96 19.52
CA PHE A 464 11.94 -1.15 18.53
C PHE A 464 12.55 -2.01 17.44
N THR A 465 12.03 -1.79 16.22
CA THR A 465 12.41 -2.55 15.03
C THR A 465 12.76 -1.61 13.89
N MET A 466 13.87 -1.93 13.26
CA MET A 466 14.34 -1.35 12.02
C MET A 466 13.99 -2.26 10.84
N ALA A 467 13.49 -1.71 9.75
CA ALA A 467 13.02 -2.44 8.58
C ALA A 467 13.75 -2.03 7.30
N ALA A 468 14.02 -3.01 6.45
CA ALA A 468 14.50 -2.75 5.09
C ALA A 468 13.35 -2.28 4.20
N ILE A 469 13.57 -1.22 3.42
CA ILE A 469 12.58 -0.64 2.52
C ILE A 469 13.22 -0.05 1.26
N ASN A 470 12.52 -0.14 0.13
CA ASN A 470 12.82 0.70 -1.04
C ASN A 470 12.00 2.00 -0.93
N PRO A 471 12.64 3.16 -0.73
CA PRO A 471 11.94 4.41 -0.45
C PRO A 471 11.24 5.03 -1.66
N HIS A 472 11.51 4.55 -2.88
CA HIS A 472 11.02 5.15 -4.13
C HIS A 472 11.38 6.63 -4.26
N THR A 473 12.64 6.96 -3.96
CA THR A 473 13.19 8.31 -4.04
C THR A 473 14.48 8.32 -4.88
N THR A 474 14.55 7.40 -5.85
CA THR A 474 15.71 7.17 -6.71
C THR A 474 16.05 8.43 -7.49
N GLN A 475 17.31 8.84 -7.47
CA GLN A 475 17.80 10.00 -8.22
C GLN A 475 18.79 9.56 -9.30
N ALA A 476 18.93 10.40 -10.33
CA ALA A 476 19.89 10.18 -11.40
C ALA A 476 21.34 10.18 -10.90
N GLN A 477 21.63 11.02 -9.90
CA GLN A 477 22.93 11.09 -9.24
C GLN A 477 22.90 10.25 -7.96
N GLY A 478 23.93 9.41 -7.78
CA GLY A 478 24.12 8.65 -6.55
C GLY A 478 24.59 9.53 -5.38
N ARG A 479 24.44 9.02 -4.16
CA ARG A 479 24.88 9.65 -2.92
C ARG A 479 26.40 9.88 -2.93
N PRO A 480 26.88 10.99 -2.35
CA PRO A 480 28.32 11.24 -2.26
C PRO A 480 28.99 10.27 -1.29
N CYS A 481 30.29 9.97 -1.50
CA CYS A 481 31.04 9.03 -0.64
C CYS A 481 30.98 9.40 0.86
N ALA A 482 30.99 10.70 1.18
CA ALA A 482 30.94 11.18 2.56
C ALA A 482 29.64 10.76 3.28
N ASP A 483 28.53 10.64 2.55
CA ASP A 483 27.25 10.24 3.14
C ASP A 483 27.29 8.81 3.70
N CYS A 484 28.06 7.91 3.09
CA CYS A 484 28.18 6.53 3.60
C CYS A 484 29.40 6.35 4.53
N HIS A 485 30.51 7.04 4.26
CA HIS A 485 31.78 6.80 4.94
C HIS A 485 32.09 7.77 6.08
N THR A 486 31.31 8.83 6.26
CA THR A 486 31.53 9.83 7.34
C THR A 486 30.27 10.13 8.17
N SER A 487 29.08 9.77 7.68
CA SER A 487 27.84 9.97 8.43
C SER A 487 27.63 8.86 9.45
N THR A 488 27.64 9.22 10.72
CA THR A 488 27.35 8.30 11.84
C THR A 488 25.93 7.73 11.74
N LYS A 489 24.99 8.56 11.29
CA LYS A 489 23.58 8.21 11.08
C LYS A 489 23.43 7.18 9.97
N THR A 490 24.14 7.35 8.85
CA THR A 490 24.05 6.43 7.71
C THR A 490 24.55 5.03 8.07
N VAL A 491 25.61 4.91 8.88
CA VAL A 491 26.14 3.61 9.33
C VAL A 491 25.40 3.02 10.54
N GLY A 492 24.32 3.67 11.00
CA GLY A 492 23.44 3.14 12.04
C GLY A 492 23.81 3.46 13.48
N LEU A 493 24.80 4.34 13.72
CA LEU A 493 25.14 4.80 15.08
C LEU A 493 24.12 5.82 15.61
N GLY A 494 23.33 6.42 14.71
CA GLY A 494 22.49 7.58 15.00
C GLY A 494 23.22 8.90 14.77
N GLN A 495 22.51 10.01 14.93
CA GLN A 495 23.09 11.35 14.88
C GLN A 495 24.04 11.54 16.05
N GLY A 496 25.25 12.03 15.77
CA GLY A 496 26.29 12.17 16.78
C GLY A 496 27.64 12.49 16.17
N THR A 497 28.64 12.49 17.04
CA THR A 497 30.04 12.71 16.64
C THR A 497 30.86 11.46 16.95
N VAL A 498 31.58 10.98 15.95
CA VAL A 498 32.63 9.98 16.15
C VAL A 498 33.96 10.71 16.31
N THR A 499 34.69 10.43 17.39
CA THR A 499 36.05 10.94 17.60
C THR A 499 37.02 9.78 17.73
N LYS A 500 38.29 10.06 17.46
CA LYS A 500 39.38 9.10 17.65
C LYS A 500 40.20 9.52 18.86
N LYS A 501 40.27 8.68 19.89
CA LYS A 501 41.07 8.88 21.09
C LYS A 501 41.91 7.65 21.37
N ASN A 502 43.23 7.81 21.49
CA ASN A 502 44.18 6.72 21.77
C ASN A 502 44.04 5.50 20.83
N GLY A 503 43.80 5.74 19.54
CA GLY A 503 43.63 4.68 18.54
C GLY A 503 42.26 4.00 18.52
N LYS A 504 41.36 4.33 19.45
CA LYS A 504 39.99 3.81 19.51
C LYS A 504 38.99 4.84 18.98
N TRP A 505 37.92 4.33 18.37
CA TRP A 505 36.77 5.14 17.97
C TRP A 505 35.82 5.27 19.16
N GLU A 506 35.44 6.50 19.48
CA GLU A 506 34.42 6.82 20.47
C GLU A 506 33.25 7.50 19.77
N PHE A 507 32.02 7.20 20.19
CA PHE A 507 30.81 7.81 19.63
C PHE A 507 30.03 8.54 20.71
N TYR A 508 29.66 9.79 20.42
CA TYR A 508 28.88 10.66 21.28
C TYR A 508 27.54 10.96 20.59
N PRO A 509 26.43 10.29 20.98
CA PRO A 509 25.14 10.48 20.36
C PRO A 509 24.53 11.83 20.73
N VAL A 510 23.76 12.41 19.81
CA VAL A 510 22.88 13.56 20.09
C VAL A 510 21.62 13.10 20.83
N GLY A 511 21.02 12.00 20.37
CA GLY A 511 19.84 11.42 21.00
C GLY A 511 20.17 10.65 22.28
N GLN A 512 19.29 10.73 23.28
CA GLN A 512 19.41 9.94 24.52
C GLN A 512 18.30 8.89 24.69
N GLY A 513 17.42 8.75 23.70
CA GLY A 513 16.19 7.99 23.82
C GLY A 513 15.07 8.78 24.51
N VAL A 514 13.97 8.10 24.80
CA VAL A 514 12.77 8.66 25.45
C VAL A 514 12.47 7.90 26.74
N GLU A 515 11.85 8.56 27.71
CA GLU A 515 11.36 7.90 28.92
C GLU A 515 10.06 7.15 28.65
N THR A 516 9.96 5.93 29.16
CA THR A 516 8.78 5.06 28.99
C THR A 516 8.46 4.32 30.28
N LEU A 517 7.34 3.59 30.31
CA LEU A 517 7.00 2.70 31.43
C LEU A 517 8.03 1.58 31.68
N LYS A 518 8.91 1.30 30.70
CA LYS A 518 10.00 0.31 30.82
C LYS A 518 11.37 0.94 31.02
N GLY A 519 11.42 2.23 31.33
CA GLY A 519 12.64 3.01 31.45
C GLY A 519 13.06 3.69 30.15
N ARG A 520 14.25 4.28 30.17
CA ARG A 520 14.80 5.02 29.05
C ARG A 520 15.17 4.10 27.88
N THR A 521 14.76 4.49 26.68
CA THR A 521 15.08 3.76 25.45
C THR A 521 16.51 4.02 24.98
N VAL A 522 16.99 3.21 24.03
CA VAL A 522 18.12 3.61 23.18
C VAL A 522 17.75 4.84 22.34
N PRO A 523 18.72 5.60 21.80
CA PRO A 523 18.44 6.63 20.81
C PRO A 523 17.64 6.04 19.65
N LEU A 524 16.52 6.68 19.30
CA LEU A 524 15.57 6.12 18.33
C LEU A 524 16.19 5.93 16.94
N ASP A 525 17.20 6.73 16.60
CA ASP A 525 17.94 6.68 15.35
C ASP A 525 19.22 5.83 15.40
N ALA A 526 19.49 5.13 16.51
CA ALA A 526 20.64 4.24 16.66
C ALA A 526 20.25 2.78 16.51
N PHE A 527 20.81 2.10 15.50
CA PHE A 527 20.65 0.66 15.28
C PHE A 527 21.78 -0.16 15.91
N VAL A 528 22.97 0.44 16.09
CA VAL A 528 24.19 -0.24 16.57
C VAL A 528 25.09 0.69 17.38
N THR A 529 25.90 0.13 18.27
CA THR A 529 27.00 0.84 18.93
C THR A 529 28.25 0.90 18.05
N ILE A 530 29.22 1.75 18.39
CA ILE A 530 30.50 1.84 17.67
C ILE A 530 31.31 0.53 17.72
N ASP A 531 31.06 -0.30 18.74
CA ASP A 531 31.67 -1.62 18.90
C ASP A 531 30.87 -2.74 18.22
N GLY A 532 29.82 -2.41 17.45
CA GLY A 532 29.07 -3.38 16.66
C GLY A 532 27.97 -4.14 17.44
N GLN A 533 27.62 -3.71 18.65
CA GLN A 533 26.51 -4.29 19.40
C GLN A 533 25.18 -3.76 18.86
N GLN A 534 24.29 -4.65 18.45
CA GLN A 534 22.96 -4.31 17.97
C GLN A 534 22.08 -3.73 19.10
N LEU A 535 21.43 -2.59 18.85
CA LEU A 535 20.61 -1.86 19.81
C LEU A 535 19.10 -2.04 19.61
N GLN A 536 18.67 -2.33 18.38
CA GLN A 536 17.27 -2.50 18.01
C GLN A 536 17.09 -3.77 17.18
N HIS A 537 15.87 -4.30 17.07
CA HIS A 537 15.60 -5.49 16.27
C HIS A 537 15.65 -5.18 14.77
N GLY A 538 16.06 -6.15 13.95
CA GLY A 538 15.77 -6.12 12.53
C GLY A 538 14.37 -6.66 12.25
N SER A 539 13.73 -6.21 11.16
CA SER A 539 12.40 -6.66 10.79
C SER A 539 12.33 -8.13 10.40
N ARG A 540 13.49 -8.71 10.06
CA ARG A 540 13.73 -10.13 9.80
C ARG A 540 14.91 -10.61 10.64
N PRO A 541 15.01 -11.93 10.92
CA PRO A 541 16.14 -12.50 11.65
C PRO A 541 17.51 -12.24 11.00
N ASP A 542 17.54 -12.12 9.67
CA ASP A 542 18.74 -11.89 8.86
C ASP A 542 18.96 -10.42 8.46
N LEU A 543 18.14 -9.49 8.98
CA LEU A 543 18.35 -8.05 8.88
C LEU A 543 19.05 -7.56 10.13
N ARG A 544 20.28 -7.05 9.99
CA ARG A 544 21.13 -6.63 11.09
C ARG A 544 21.84 -5.30 10.78
N PRO A 545 22.34 -4.58 11.79
CA PRO A 545 23.27 -3.49 11.54
C PRO A 545 24.62 -4.02 11.05
N PHE A 546 25.52 -3.11 10.70
CA PHE A 546 26.94 -3.43 10.51
C PHE A 546 27.57 -3.94 11.79
N ASN A 547 28.47 -4.90 11.68
CA ASN A 547 29.29 -5.33 12.81
C ASN A 547 30.49 -4.38 13.03
N ALA A 548 31.26 -4.61 14.10
CA ALA A 548 32.40 -3.75 14.46
C ALA A 548 33.45 -3.64 13.35
N GLU A 549 33.75 -4.73 12.67
CA GLU A 549 34.74 -4.78 11.59
C GLU A 549 34.25 -4.02 10.36
N GLU A 550 32.99 -4.23 9.96
CA GLU A 550 32.34 -3.51 8.86
C GLU A 550 32.34 -1.99 9.15
N LEU A 551 31.96 -1.56 10.36
CA LEU A 551 31.97 -0.16 10.78
C LEU A 551 33.37 0.45 10.67
N ARG A 552 34.40 -0.20 11.22
CA ARG A 552 35.79 0.28 11.16
C ARG A 552 36.26 0.45 9.72
N ARG A 553 36.01 -0.54 8.86
CA ARG A 553 36.39 -0.48 7.44
C ARG A 553 35.68 0.66 6.69
N ILE A 554 34.39 0.86 6.96
CA ILE A 554 33.60 1.95 6.36
C ILE A 554 34.14 3.32 6.80
N LEU A 555 34.30 3.54 8.10
CA LEU A 555 34.76 4.81 8.67
C LEU A 555 36.22 5.12 8.32
N ARG A 556 37.06 4.08 8.17
CA ARG A 556 38.46 4.21 7.71
C ARG A 556 38.55 4.85 6.34
N VAL A 557 37.67 4.49 5.41
CA VAL A 557 37.61 5.12 4.08
C VAL A 557 37.24 6.60 4.18
N GLY A 558 36.40 6.96 5.16
CA GLY A 558 36.03 8.36 5.45
C GLY A 558 37.23 9.27 5.69
N LEU A 559 38.31 8.76 6.29
CA LEU A 559 39.56 9.50 6.52
C LEU A 559 40.27 9.90 5.21
N CYS A 560 40.03 9.19 4.12
CA CYS A 560 40.63 9.47 2.81
C CYS A 560 39.87 10.55 2.05
N LEU A 561 38.57 10.78 2.38
CA LEU A 561 37.68 11.63 1.60
C LEU A 561 37.99 13.13 1.68
N GLN A 562 38.89 13.55 2.56
CA GLN A 562 39.40 14.92 2.55
C GLN A 562 40.21 15.21 1.27
N CYS A 563 40.98 14.21 0.79
CA CYS A 563 41.83 14.32 -0.39
C CYS A 563 41.24 13.61 -1.61
N HIS A 564 40.56 12.49 -1.41
CA HIS A 564 40.08 11.60 -2.49
C HIS A 564 38.55 11.58 -2.53
N LYS A 565 37.95 12.49 -3.30
CA LYS A 565 36.48 12.73 -3.27
C LYS A 565 35.70 12.02 -4.37
N ARG A 566 36.38 11.43 -5.35
CA ARG A 566 35.77 10.88 -6.56
C ARG A 566 36.07 9.39 -6.66
N TYR A 567 35.14 8.64 -7.25
CA TYR A 567 35.30 7.19 -7.44
C TYR A 567 36.39 6.83 -8.46
N ASP A 568 36.72 7.75 -9.37
CA ASP A 568 37.75 7.59 -10.41
C ASP A 568 39.14 8.04 -9.94
N ASP A 569 39.28 8.40 -8.65
CA ASP A 569 40.57 8.76 -8.07
C ASP A 569 41.54 7.56 -8.11
N PRO A 570 42.80 7.74 -8.56
CA PRO A 570 43.79 6.67 -8.59
C PRO A 570 43.99 5.93 -7.27
N ALA A 571 43.73 6.57 -6.12
CA ALA A 571 43.78 5.93 -4.81
C ALA A 571 42.83 4.73 -4.69
N TYR A 572 41.74 4.71 -5.46
CA TYR A 572 40.70 3.68 -5.43
C TYR A 572 40.79 2.62 -6.53
N LYS A 573 41.63 2.83 -7.55
CA LYS A 573 41.66 2.01 -8.78
C LYS A 573 41.94 0.52 -8.54
N ASP A 574 42.58 0.17 -7.43
CA ASP A 574 42.84 -1.21 -6.97
C ASP A 574 42.72 -1.31 -5.43
N TYR A 575 41.77 -0.60 -4.84
CA TYR A 575 41.64 -0.57 -3.38
C TYR A 575 41.19 -1.93 -2.82
N ASP A 576 42.08 -2.55 -2.04
CA ASP A 576 41.79 -3.72 -1.22
C ASP A 576 41.38 -3.29 0.20
N GLY A 577 40.34 -3.92 0.74
CA GLY A 577 39.94 -3.77 2.14
C GLY A 577 41.05 -4.15 3.14
N LYS A 578 42.07 -4.92 2.73
CA LYS A 578 43.26 -5.21 3.55
C LYS A 578 44.36 -4.15 3.49
N ARG A 579 44.21 -3.11 2.66
CA ARG A 579 45.21 -2.05 2.53
C ARG A 579 45.37 -1.31 3.87
N ILE A 580 46.60 -1.29 4.37
CA ILE A 580 46.95 -0.63 5.64
C ILE A 580 46.73 0.88 5.48
N CYS A 581 45.98 1.48 6.41
CA CYS A 581 45.75 2.91 6.38
C CYS A 581 46.99 3.67 6.92
N PRO A 582 47.60 4.58 6.15
CA PRO A 582 48.79 5.30 6.59
C PRO A 582 48.53 6.30 7.74
N LYS A 583 47.26 6.60 8.01
CA LYS A 583 46.80 7.52 9.08
C LYS A 583 46.13 6.78 10.25
N TYR A 584 45.92 5.47 10.13
CA TYR A 584 45.19 4.68 11.11
C TYR A 584 45.75 3.25 11.17
N GLN A 585 46.31 2.91 12.33
CA GLN A 585 46.61 1.53 12.67
C GLN A 585 45.33 0.90 13.22
N GLU A 586 44.86 -0.17 12.58
CA GLU A 586 43.72 -0.94 13.07
C GLU A 586 44.11 -1.68 14.36
N PRO A 587 43.21 -1.72 15.36
CA PRO A 587 43.45 -2.45 16.61
C PRO A 587 43.47 -3.96 16.42
#